data_AF-A0AB34GL65-F1
#
_entry.id   AF-A0AB34GL65-F1
#
_cell.length_a   1.000
_cell.length_b   1.000
_cell.length_c   1.000
_cell.angle_alpha   90.00
_cell.angle_beta   90.00
_cell.angle_gamma   90.00
#
_symmetry.space_group_name_H-M   'P 1'
#
loop_
_entity.id
_entity.type
_entity.pdbx_description
1 polymer ?
#
loop_
_entity_poly.entity_id
_entity_poly.type
_entity_poly.pdbx_seq_one_letter_code
_entity_poly.pdbx_strand_id
1 'polypeptide(L)'
;MRKSFSVRKRPYLSFARELKNLRGPARQPQNGLSSPGPVVTATEKLEETDVAEALDLSEKLYMDMSKTLGSLMNIKDMSGHVSMKHLSPKERERVNQLRQRDLDLVFDKITLLKNQLERKEELLRGYEKDIEQLRQSKVSVQMYQSQVAKLEDDIYKEAEEKALLKEALERTEQRLHHEKRVNRAIRQQKVVAKHRADQLISLRHAAASH
;
A
#
# COMPACT_ATOMS: atom_id res chain seq x y z
N MET A 1 -4.53 -18.19 -15.76
CA MET A 1 -4.74 -18.87 -14.45
C MET A 1 -4.90 -17.80 -13.36
N ARG A 2 -6.11 -17.58 -12.85
CA ARG A 2 -6.39 -16.64 -11.74
C ARG A 2 -6.38 -17.41 -10.43
N LYS A 3 -5.46 -17.10 -9.51
CA LYS A 3 -5.47 -17.65 -8.16
C LYS A 3 -6.30 -16.74 -7.27
N SER A 4 -7.49 -17.22 -6.91
CA SER A 4 -8.36 -16.63 -5.89
C SER A 4 -7.72 -16.81 -4.52
N PHE A 5 -7.33 -15.72 -3.86
CA PHE A 5 -6.95 -15.75 -2.45
C PHE A 5 -8.19 -15.62 -1.59
N SER A 6 -8.65 -16.76 -1.05
CA SER A 6 -9.65 -16.81 0.01
C SER A 6 -9.00 -16.38 1.33
N VAL A 7 -9.29 -15.16 1.77
CA VAL A 7 -8.88 -14.65 3.08
C VAL A 7 -9.77 -15.32 4.13
N ARG A 8 -9.24 -16.35 4.79
CA ARG A 8 -9.85 -16.95 5.97
C ARG A 8 -10.05 -15.87 7.05
N LYS A 9 -11.31 -15.51 7.31
CA LYS A 9 -11.70 -14.72 8.49
C LYS A 9 -11.26 -15.47 9.75
N ARG A 10 -10.47 -14.81 10.62
CA ARG A 10 -9.91 -15.42 11.84
C ARG A 10 -10.92 -15.44 13.00
N PRO A 11 -10.84 -16.44 13.90
CA PRO A 11 -11.85 -16.78 14.90
C PRO A 11 -11.60 -16.10 16.26
N TYR A 12 -11.24 -14.81 16.29
CA TYR A 12 -10.90 -14.15 17.56
C TYR A 12 -12.12 -13.73 18.40
N LEU A 13 -13.32 -13.78 17.82
CA LEU A 13 -14.56 -13.41 18.52
C LEU A 13 -15.11 -14.53 19.43
N SER A 14 -14.66 -15.78 19.29
CA SER A 14 -15.09 -16.88 20.18
C SER A 14 -14.36 -16.87 21.53
N PHE A 15 -13.08 -16.48 21.55
CA PHE A 15 -12.25 -16.56 22.76
C PHE A 15 -12.63 -15.53 23.83
N ALA A 16 -13.11 -14.34 23.42
CA ALA A 16 -13.54 -13.30 24.35
C ALA A 16 -14.81 -13.66 25.13
N ARG A 17 -15.60 -14.63 24.65
CA ARG A 17 -16.82 -15.10 25.32
C ARG A 17 -16.52 -16.15 26.40
N GLU A 18 -15.35 -16.79 26.33
CA GLU A 18 -14.96 -17.91 27.19
C GLU A 18 -14.34 -17.45 28.52
N LEU A 19 -13.70 -16.27 28.54
CA LEU A 19 -13.08 -15.70 29.75
C LEU A 19 -14.08 -15.14 30.78
N LYS A 20 -15.35 -14.94 30.42
CA LYS A 20 -16.40 -14.47 31.35
C LYS A 20 -17.01 -15.60 32.20
N ASN A 21 -16.78 -16.87 31.86
CA ASN A 21 -17.41 -18.02 32.53
C ASN A 21 -16.57 -18.63 33.66
N LEU A 22 -15.36 -18.12 33.92
CA LEU A 22 -14.44 -18.66 34.94
C LEU A 22 -14.64 -18.07 36.36
N ARG A 23 -15.67 -17.25 36.58
CA ARG A 23 -16.01 -16.70 37.91
C ARG A 23 -17.31 -17.32 38.44
N GLY A 24 -17.25 -18.59 38.85
CA GLY A 24 -18.31 -19.26 39.61
C GLY A 24 -18.05 -19.19 41.13
N PRO A 25 -19.10 -19.24 42.00
CA PRO A 25 -18.95 -19.12 43.44
C PRO A 25 -18.43 -20.42 44.07
N ALA A 26 -17.56 -20.29 45.08
CA ALA A 26 -17.00 -21.39 45.85
C ALA A 26 -18.08 -22.15 46.64
N ARG A 27 -18.19 -23.47 46.42
CA ARG A 27 -19.02 -24.37 47.24
C ARG A 27 -18.28 -24.75 48.53
N GLN A 28 -18.98 -24.64 49.66
CA GLN A 28 -18.53 -25.13 50.98
C GLN A 28 -18.37 -26.66 51.00
N PRO A 29 -17.42 -27.22 51.78
CA PRO A 29 -17.36 -28.65 52.03
C PRO A 29 -18.37 -29.07 53.11
N GLN A 30 -19.15 -30.12 52.85
CA GLN A 30 -19.98 -30.77 53.85
C GLN A 30 -19.15 -31.83 54.59
N ASN A 31 -19.08 -31.70 55.91
CA ASN A 31 -18.53 -32.67 56.84
C ASN A 31 -19.39 -33.95 56.85
N GLY A 32 -18.78 -35.10 56.56
CA GLY A 32 -19.32 -36.43 56.79
C GLY A 32 -18.39 -37.20 57.73
N LEU A 33 -18.90 -37.51 58.92
CA LEU A 33 -18.25 -38.21 60.02
C LEU A 33 -18.28 -39.72 59.78
N SER A 34 -17.13 -40.42 59.91
CA SER A 34 -17.07 -41.88 60.12
C SER A 34 -15.88 -42.25 61.01
N SER A 35 -16.15 -43.06 62.03
CA SER A 35 -15.28 -43.47 63.15
C SER A 35 -14.24 -44.56 62.79
N PRO A 36 -13.27 -44.87 63.68
CA PRO A 36 -11.91 -45.31 63.32
C PRO A 36 -11.69 -46.82 63.32
N GLY A 37 -10.82 -47.28 62.42
CA GLY A 37 -10.19 -48.60 62.43
C GLY A 37 -8.68 -48.48 62.14
N PRO A 38 -7.79 -49.18 62.87
CA PRO A 38 -6.36 -48.87 62.88
C PRO A 38 -5.59 -49.66 61.80
N VAL A 39 -5.63 -49.20 60.54
CA VAL A 39 -4.69 -49.71 59.50
C VAL A 39 -4.17 -48.58 58.56
N VAL A 40 -4.64 -47.34 58.67
CA VAL A 40 -4.47 -46.33 57.59
C VAL A 40 -3.26 -45.39 57.74
N THR A 41 -2.36 -45.59 58.70
CA THR A 41 -1.29 -44.60 58.94
C THR A 41 -0.18 -44.55 57.90
N ALA A 42 -0.04 -45.57 57.03
CA ALA A 42 1.02 -45.62 56.00
C ALA A 42 0.55 -45.09 54.64
N THR A 43 -0.70 -45.37 54.26
CA THR A 43 -1.29 -44.89 53.01
C THR A 43 -1.70 -43.42 53.08
N GLU A 44 -2.26 -42.96 54.21
CA GLU A 44 -2.57 -41.52 54.41
C GLU A 44 -1.31 -40.66 54.34
N LYS A 45 -0.19 -41.13 54.90
CA LYS A 45 1.09 -40.40 54.83
C LYS A 45 1.66 -40.34 53.42
N LEU A 46 1.47 -41.40 52.62
CA LEU A 46 1.93 -41.45 51.23
C LEU A 46 1.08 -40.52 50.34
N GLU A 47 -0.24 -40.50 50.54
CA GLU A 47 -1.17 -39.60 49.84
C GLU A 47 -0.96 -38.13 50.25
N GLU A 48 -0.70 -37.85 51.53
CA GLU A 48 -0.40 -36.50 52.02
C GLU A 48 0.94 -35.97 51.46
N THR A 49 1.94 -36.85 51.30
CA THR A 49 3.21 -36.47 50.65
C THR A 49 3.07 -36.21 49.15
N ASP A 50 2.24 -36.98 48.45
CA ASP A 50 1.97 -36.81 47.01
C ASP A 50 1.23 -35.50 46.71
N VAL A 51 0.25 -35.15 47.55
CA VAL A 51 -0.48 -33.87 47.44
C VAL A 51 0.44 -32.67 47.72
N ALA A 52 1.33 -32.77 48.72
CA ALA A 52 2.28 -31.71 49.02
C ALA A 52 3.28 -31.49 47.86
N GLU A 53 3.78 -32.57 47.26
CA GLU A 53 4.67 -32.51 46.09
C GLU A 53 3.97 -31.90 44.87
N ALA A 54 2.72 -32.28 44.61
CA ALA A 54 1.92 -31.70 43.52
C ALA A 54 1.70 -30.19 43.70
N LEU A 55 1.42 -29.74 44.94
CA LEU A 55 1.27 -28.31 45.24
C LEU A 55 2.59 -27.56 45.07
N ASP A 56 3.71 -28.13 45.50
CA ASP A 56 5.05 -27.58 45.32
C ASP A 56 5.42 -27.38 43.85
N LEU A 57 5.15 -28.38 43.01
CA LEU A 57 5.36 -28.32 41.57
C LEU A 57 4.47 -27.25 40.92
N SER A 58 3.21 -27.17 41.33
CA SER A 58 2.27 -26.17 40.81
C SER A 58 2.68 -24.74 41.17
N GLU A 59 3.20 -24.52 42.38
CA GLU A 59 3.70 -23.22 42.82
C GLU A 59 4.93 -22.82 42.00
N LYS A 60 5.89 -23.74 41.84
CA LYS A 60 7.09 -23.48 41.03
C LYS A 60 6.73 -23.06 39.60
N LEU A 61 5.82 -23.79 38.96
CA LEU A 61 5.37 -23.49 37.60
C LEU A 61 4.72 -22.09 37.52
N TYR A 62 3.86 -21.74 38.48
CA TYR A 62 3.26 -20.40 38.53
C TYR A 62 4.32 -19.29 38.65
N MET A 63 5.36 -19.49 39.46
CA MET A 63 6.46 -18.52 39.59
C MET A 63 7.24 -18.36 38.29
N ASP A 64 7.56 -19.48 37.64
CA ASP A 64 8.30 -19.48 36.37
C ASP A 64 7.49 -18.82 35.26
N MET A 65 6.19 -19.09 35.19
CA MET A 65 5.26 -18.40 34.28
C MET A 65 5.22 -16.90 34.54
N SER A 66 5.08 -16.48 35.80
CA SER A 66 4.98 -15.06 36.17
C SER A 66 6.27 -14.29 35.83
N LYS A 67 7.44 -14.89 36.07
CA LYS A 67 8.74 -14.33 35.67
C LYS A 67 8.89 -14.23 34.15
N THR A 68 8.48 -15.28 33.44
CA THR A 68 8.54 -15.34 31.97
C THR A 68 7.64 -14.27 31.35
N LEU A 69 6.41 -14.13 31.86
CA LEU A 69 5.48 -13.08 31.44
C LEU A 69 6.05 -11.69 31.69
N GLY A 70 6.56 -11.43 32.90
CA GLY A 70 7.21 -10.15 33.22
C GLY A 70 8.34 -9.80 32.24
N SER A 71 9.16 -10.79 31.90
CA SER A 71 10.29 -10.62 30.97
C SER A 71 9.83 -10.37 29.53
N LEU A 72 8.92 -11.19 29.01
CA LEU A 72 8.38 -11.08 27.65
C LEU A 72 7.63 -9.76 27.43
N MET A 73 6.91 -9.32 28.46
CA MET A 73 6.11 -8.10 28.41
C MET A 73 6.88 -6.85 28.85
N ASN A 74 8.15 -7.00 29.24
CA ASN A 74 9.01 -5.95 29.77
C ASN A 74 8.35 -5.17 30.94
N ILE A 75 7.74 -5.92 31.87
CA ILE A 75 7.14 -5.41 33.11
C ILE A 75 8.18 -5.60 34.22
N LYS A 76 8.74 -4.50 34.71
CA LYS A 76 9.83 -4.52 35.71
C LYS A 76 9.33 -4.66 37.15
N ASP A 77 8.07 -4.36 37.40
CA ASP A 77 7.52 -4.20 38.76
C ASP A 77 6.71 -5.42 39.25
N MET A 78 6.92 -6.59 38.63
CA MET A 78 6.26 -7.84 39.03
C MET A 78 6.83 -8.34 40.36
N SER A 79 6.01 -8.33 41.41
CA SER A 79 6.48 -8.57 42.79
C SER A 79 5.72 -9.68 43.52
N GLY A 80 4.70 -10.26 42.90
CA GLY A 80 3.90 -11.38 43.43
C GLY A 80 4.59 -12.75 43.35
N HIS A 81 5.83 -12.81 42.85
CA HIS A 81 6.62 -14.04 42.66
C HIS A 81 7.25 -14.57 43.96
N VAL A 82 6.46 -14.62 45.03
CA VAL A 82 6.87 -15.06 46.37
C VAL A 82 6.15 -16.37 46.71
N SER A 83 6.91 -17.34 47.24
CA SER A 83 6.37 -18.63 47.71
C SER A 83 5.52 -18.44 48.97
N MET A 84 4.42 -19.20 49.08
CA MET A 84 3.44 -19.12 50.16
C MET A 84 3.57 -20.23 51.22
N LYS A 85 4.50 -21.18 51.04
CA LYS A 85 4.63 -22.39 51.87
C LYS A 85 4.70 -22.10 53.36
N HIS A 86 5.52 -21.12 53.76
CA HIS A 86 5.78 -20.81 55.17
C HIS A 86 5.24 -19.45 55.62
N LEU A 87 4.26 -18.90 54.88
CA LEU A 87 3.67 -17.60 55.20
C LEU A 87 2.49 -17.73 56.17
N SER A 88 2.39 -16.79 57.10
CA SER A 88 1.19 -16.60 57.92
C SER A 88 -0.02 -16.21 57.04
N PRO A 89 -1.26 -16.43 57.50
CA PRO A 89 -2.46 -16.03 56.75
C PRO A 89 -2.43 -14.55 56.31
N LYS A 90 -1.92 -13.65 57.16
CA LYS A 90 -1.80 -12.23 56.86
C LYS A 90 -0.78 -11.95 55.74
N GLU A 91 0.32 -12.69 55.69
CA GLU A 91 1.33 -12.55 54.62
C GLU A 91 0.84 -13.15 53.31
N ARG A 92 0.09 -14.27 53.37
CA ARG A 92 -0.56 -14.85 52.19
C ARG A 92 -1.52 -13.88 51.52
N GLU A 93 -2.30 -13.15 52.30
CA GLU A 93 -3.19 -12.10 51.78
C GLU A 93 -2.41 -10.97 51.08
N ARG A 94 -1.27 -10.54 51.64
CA ARG A 94 -0.40 -9.55 50.98
C ARG A 94 0.17 -10.07 49.66
N VAL A 95 0.61 -11.32 49.61
CA VAL A 95 1.09 -11.96 48.36
C VAL A 95 -0.03 -12.06 47.34
N ASN A 96 -1.25 -12.39 47.75
CA ASN A 96 -2.41 -12.39 46.88
C ASN A 96 -2.68 -10.99 46.26
N GLN A 97 -2.57 -9.93 47.06
CA GLN A 97 -2.69 -8.54 46.57
C GLN A 97 -1.59 -8.16 45.59
N LEU A 98 -0.35 -8.61 45.82
CA LEU A 98 0.76 -8.43 44.88
C LEU A 98 0.46 -9.13 43.55
N ARG A 99 0.01 -10.40 43.61
CA ARG A 99 -0.35 -11.19 42.42
C ARG A 99 -1.53 -10.58 41.66
N GLN A 100 -2.51 -10.00 42.35
CA GLN A 100 -3.60 -9.30 41.69
C GLN A 100 -3.11 -8.05 40.94
N ARG A 101 -2.24 -7.25 41.57
CA ARG A 101 -1.60 -6.10 40.90
C ARG A 101 -0.76 -6.52 39.69
N ASP A 102 0.02 -7.58 39.83
CA ASP A 102 0.81 -8.17 38.74
C ASP A 102 -0.08 -8.58 37.55
N LEU A 103 -1.24 -9.20 37.83
CA LEU A 103 -2.22 -9.55 36.79
C LEU A 103 -2.80 -8.31 36.10
N ASP A 104 -3.10 -7.25 36.86
CA ASP A 104 -3.61 -6.00 36.29
C ASP A 104 -2.56 -5.36 35.36
N LEU A 105 -1.28 -5.36 35.75
CA LEU A 105 -0.17 -4.87 34.90
C LEU A 105 -0.04 -5.67 33.59
N VAL A 106 -0.18 -7.00 33.67
CA VAL A 106 -0.19 -7.86 32.48
C VAL A 106 -1.37 -7.51 31.58
N PHE A 107 -2.56 -7.34 32.14
CA PHE A 107 -3.76 -6.99 31.37
C PHE A 107 -3.60 -5.64 30.66
N ASP A 108 -3.17 -4.61 31.37
CA ASP A 108 -2.92 -3.27 30.81
C ASP A 108 -1.91 -3.32 29.67
N LYS A 109 -0.84 -4.12 29.84
CA LYS A 109 0.18 -4.27 28.81
C LYS A 109 -0.36 -5.00 27.57
N ILE A 110 -1.19 -6.03 27.74
CA ILE A 110 -1.89 -6.70 26.62
C ILE A 110 -2.78 -5.69 25.89
N THR A 111 -3.58 -4.92 26.62
CA THR A 111 -4.47 -3.91 26.03
C THR A 111 -3.69 -2.86 25.26
N LEU A 112 -2.58 -2.37 25.81
CA LEU A 112 -1.70 -1.42 25.12
C LEU A 112 -1.15 -2.01 23.81
N LEU A 113 -0.59 -3.22 23.87
CA LEU A 113 -0.01 -3.89 22.69
C LEU A 113 -1.07 -4.15 21.61
N LYS A 114 -2.28 -4.56 22.01
CA LYS A 114 -3.41 -4.74 21.10
C LYS A 114 -3.78 -3.43 20.38
N ASN A 115 -3.94 -2.34 21.13
CA ASN A 115 -4.28 -1.04 20.54
C ASN A 115 -3.16 -0.53 19.62
N GLN A 116 -1.90 -0.76 19.97
CA GLN A 116 -0.76 -0.41 19.11
C GLN A 116 -0.75 -1.22 17.80
N LEU A 117 -1.07 -2.51 17.88
CA LEU A 117 -1.18 -3.37 16.71
C LEU A 117 -2.31 -2.90 15.79
N GLU A 118 -3.50 -2.65 16.32
CA GLU A 118 -4.66 -2.18 15.56
C GLU A 118 -4.35 -0.87 14.80
N ARG A 119 -3.72 0.11 15.46
CA ARG A 119 -3.30 1.37 14.81
C ARG A 119 -2.27 1.15 13.71
N LYS A 120 -1.31 0.23 13.90
CA LYS A 120 -0.32 -0.11 12.85
C LYS A 120 -0.99 -0.78 11.66
N GLU A 121 -1.97 -1.66 11.88
CA GLU A 121 -2.74 -2.29 10.81
C GLU A 121 -3.59 -1.27 10.04
N GLU A 122 -4.18 -0.29 10.73
CA GLU A 122 -4.88 0.84 10.10
C GLU A 122 -3.96 1.66 9.21
N LEU A 123 -2.77 2.01 9.71
CA LEU A 123 -1.77 2.76 8.95
C LEU A 123 -1.32 1.99 7.70
N LEU A 124 -1.09 0.68 7.81
CA LEU A 124 -0.73 -0.18 6.68
C LEU A 124 -1.82 -0.19 5.61
N ARG A 125 -3.11 -0.30 6.00
CA ARG A 125 -4.22 -0.17 5.04
C ARG A 125 -4.25 1.19 4.35
N GLY A 126 -3.87 2.26 5.06
CA GLY A 126 -3.68 3.59 4.48
C GLY A 126 -2.62 3.58 3.37
N TYR A 127 -1.44 3.05 3.66
CA TYR A 127 -0.37 2.95 2.66
C TYR A 127 -0.73 2.08 1.46
N GLU A 128 -1.45 0.97 1.66
CA GLU A 128 -1.94 0.15 0.55
C GLU A 128 -2.83 0.96 -0.41
N LYS A 129 -3.71 1.82 0.14
CA LYS A 129 -4.56 2.71 -0.64
C LYS A 129 -3.73 3.76 -1.39
N ASP A 130 -2.76 4.38 -0.73
CA ASP A 130 -1.91 5.41 -1.35
C ASP A 130 -1.04 4.83 -2.47
N ILE A 131 -0.51 3.62 -2.28
CA ILE A 131 0.25 2.90 -3.31
C ILE A 131 -0.64 2.62 -4.53
N GLU A 132 -1.89 2.23 -4.32
CA GLU A 132 -2.81 1.97 -5.42
C GLU A 132 -3.16 3.26 -6.19
N GLN A 133 -3.38 4.37 -5.47
CA GLN A 133 -3.57 5.68 -6.10
C GLN A 133 -2.33 6.12 -6.91
N LEU A 134 -1.13 5.90 -6.37
CA LEU A 134 0.12 6.21 -7.06
C LEU A 134 0.29 5.37 -8.34
N ARG A 135 -0.07 4.09 -8.30
CA ARG A 135 -0.07 3.24 -9.49
C ARG A 135 -1.02 3.76 -10.56
N GLN A 136 -2.25 4.13 -10.19
CA GLN A 136 -3.21 4.71 -11.12
C GLN A 136 -2.70 6.02 -11.73
N SER A 137 -2.16 6.93 -10.90
CA SER A 137 -1.57 8.18 -11.37
C SER A 137 -0.42 7.94 -12.35
N LYS A 138 0.43 6.94 -12.09
CA LYS A 138 1.54 6.59 -12.99
C LYS A 138 1.05 6.13 -14.37
N VAL A 139 -0.01 5.34 -14.42
CA VAL A 139 -0.64 4.92 -15.69
C VAL A 139 -1.15 6.14 -16.47
N SER A 140 -1.82 7.07 -15.80
CA SER A 140 -2.28 8.31 -16.44
C SER A 140 -1.13 9.15 -16.99
N VAL A 141 -0.02 9.29 -16.26
CA VAL A 141 1.16 10.00 -16.73
C VAL A 141 1.74 9.34 -17.98
N GLN A 142 1.85 8.01 -18.01
CA GLN A 142 2.34 7.29 -19.20
C GLN A 142 1.43 7.51 -20.40
N MET A 143 0.11 7.52 -20.21
CA MET A 143 -0.85 7.82 -21.28
C MET A 143 -0.67 9.24 -21.84
N TYR A 144 -0.48 10.25 -20.99
CA TYR A 144 -0.23 11.61 -21.44
C TYR A 144 1.13 11.76 -22.11
N GLN A 145 2.17 11.07 -21.63
CA GLN A 145 3.48 11.05 -22.29
C GLN A 145 3.38 10.49 -23.71
N SER A 146 2.62 9.41 -23.92
CA SER A 146 2.40 8.88 -25.28
C SER A 146 1.61 9.85 -26.17
N GLN A 147 0.63 10.58 -25.61
CA GLN A 147 -0.09 11.60 -26.36
C GLN A 147 0.81 12.77 -26.75
N VAL A 148 1.65 13.24 -25.84
CA VAL A 148 2.63 14.31 -26.11
C VAL A 148 3.62 13.88 -27.19
N ALA A 149 4.19 12.69 -27.09
CA ALA A 149 5.12 12.17 -28.10
C ALA A 149 4.47 12.09 -29.50
N LYS A 150 3.21 11.66 -29.57
CA LYS A 150 2.47 11.65 -30.84
C LYS A 150 2.29 13.06 -31.41
N LEU A 151 1.92 14.03 -30.58
CA LEU A 151 1.76 15.42 -31.01
C LEU A 151 3.10 16.02 -31.45
N GLU A 152 4.21 15.68 -30.80
CA GLU A 152 5.54 16.07 -31.22
C GLU A 152 5.85 15.54 -32.63
N ASP A 153 5.60 14.25 -32.89
CA ASP A 153 5.77 13.64 -34.22
C ASP A 153 4.90 14.32 -35.28
N ASP A 154 3.65 14.63 -34.95
CA ASP A 154 2.71 15.29 -35.85
C ASP A 154 3.19 16.72 -36.19
N ILE A 155 3.68 17.47 -35.19
CA ILE A 155 4.29 18.80 -35.40
C ILE A 155 5.51 18.72 -36.33
N TYR A 156 6.38 17.73 -36.15
CA TYR A 156 7.55 17.55 -37.02
C TYR A 156 7.13 17.27 -38.48
N LYS A 157 6.15 16.40 -38.70
CA LYS A 157 5.64 16.09 -40.04
C LYS A 157 4.99 17.30 -40.71
N GLU A 158 4.16 18.03 -39.99
CA GLU A 158 3.54 19.26 -40.50
C GLU A 158 4.58 20.32 -40.86
N ALA A 159 5.65 20.44 -40.06
CA ALA A 159 6.75 21.35 -40.35
C ALA A 159 7.51 20.97 -41.63
N GLU A 160 7.76 19.68 -41.85
CA GLU A 160 8.40 19.15 -43.06
C GLU A 160 7.51 19.40 -44.30
N GLU A 161 6.23 19.03 -44.24
CA GLU A 161 5.28 19.26 -45.34
C GLU A 161 5.20 20.75 -45.70
N LYS A 162 5.11 21.62 -44.68
CA LYS A 162 5.10 23.07 -44.86
C LYS A 162 6.37 23.57 -45.55
N ALA A 163 7.53 23.00 -45.25
CA ALA A 163 8.78 23.36 -45.92
C ALA A 163 8.77 22.94 -47.40
N LEU A 164 8.33 21.71 -47.70
CA LEU A 164 8.22 21.20 -49.07
C LEU A 164 7.22 22.01 -49.91
N LEU A 165 6.07 22.35 -49.33
CA LEU A 165 5.05 23.18 -50.00
C LEU A 165 5.55 24.59 -50.27
N LYS A 166 6.28 25.20 -49.33
CA LYS A 166 6.92 26.52 -49.53
C LYS A 166 7.93 26.47 -50.68
N GLU A 167 8.77 25.44 -50.73
CA GLU A 167 9.76 25.27 -51.80
C GLU A 167 9.09 25.05 -53.17
N ALA A 168 8.02 24.24 -53.21
CA ALA A 168 7.22 24.04 -54.42
C ALA A 168 6.58 25.34 -54.90
N LEU A 169 6.00 26.12 -53.98
CA LEU A 169 5.40 27.42 -54.27
C LEU A 169 6.44 28.39 -54.86
N GLU A 170 7.60 28.52 -54.20
CA GLU A 170 8.68 29.39 -54.67
C GLU A 170 9.14 29.01 -56.08
N ARG A 171 9.31 27.71 -56.35
CA ARG A 171 9.63 27.21 -57.71
C ARG A 171 8.57 27.60 -58.75
N THR A 172 7.28 27.48 -58.41
CA THR A 172 6.19 27.85 -59.32
C THR A 172 6.13 29.35 -59.57
N GLU A 173 6.34 30.16 -58.53
CA GLU A 173 6.40 31.63 -58.66
C GLU A 173 7.56 32.08 -59.56
N GLN A 174 8.74 31.48 -59.40
CA GLN A 174 9.89 31.75 -60.26
C GLN A 174 9.61 31.38 -61.74
N ARG A 175 8.99 30.22 -61.99
CA ARG A 175 8.57 29.79 -63.34
C ARG A 175 7.57 30.76 -63.95
N LEU A 176 6.54 31.14 -63.19
CA LEU A 176 5.53 32.10 -63.63
C LEU A 176 6.13 33.47 -63.93
N HIS A 177 7.05 33.95 -63.08
CA HIS A 177 7.74 35.21 -63.30
C HIS A 177 8.57 35.19 -64.59
N HIS A 178 9.32 34.10 -64.83
CA HIS A 178 10.07 33.90 -66.06
C HIS A 178 9.15 33.89 -67.28
N GLU A 179 8.06 33.12 -67.25
CA GLU A 179 7.10 33.02 -68.34
C GLU A 179 6.44 34.37 -68.65
N LYS A 180 6.01 35.12 -67.61
CA LYS A 180 5.47 36.48 -67.78
C LYS A 180 6.49 37.40 -68.47
N ARG A 181 7.77 37.28 -68.12
CA ARG A 181 8.85 38.09 -68.70
C ARG A 181 9.08 37.74 -70.17
N VAL A 182 9.14 36.45 -70.50
CA VAL A 182 9.27 35.96 -71.88
C VAL A 182 8.06 36.33 -72.72
N ASN A 183 6.84 36.12 -72.22
CA ASN A 183 5.60 36.49 -72.91
C ASN A 183 5.53 37.99 -73.22
N ARG A 184 5.99 38.86 -72.31
CA ARG A 184 6.12 40.29 -72.58
C ARG A 184 7.09 40.58 -73.73
N ALA A 185 8.27 39.96 -73.72
CA ALA A 185 9.26 40.13 -74.78
C ALA A 185 8.74 39.65 -76.15
N ILE A 186 8.08 38.48 -76.20
CA ILE A 186 7.46 37.96 -77.42
C ILE A 186 6.38 38.92 -77.94
N ARG A 187 5.52 39.46 -77.06
CA ARG A 187 4.50 40.45 -77.46
C ARG A 187 5.14 41.71 -78.04
N GLN A 188 6.20 42.23 -77.42
CA GLN A 188 6.94 43.39 -77.94
C GLN A 188 7.57 43.10 -79.32
N GLN A 189 8.22 41.95 -79.49
CA GLN A 189 8.80 41.55 -80.77
C GLN A 189 7.74 41.39 -81.87
N LYS A 190 6.58 40.81 -81.55
CA LYS A 190 5.44 40.71 -82.49
C LYS A 190 4.94 42.08 -82.94
N VAL A 191 4.85 43.05 -82.03
CA VAL A 191 4.46 44.44 -82.37
C VAL A 191 5.49 45.09 -83.29
N VAL A 192 6.79 44.98 -82.99
CA VAL A 192 7.86 45.53 -83.83
C VAL A 192 7.88 44.86 -85.20
N ALA A 193 7.73 43.54 -85.28
CA ALA A 193 7.67 42.80 -86.53
C ALA A 193 6.47 43.22 -87.40
N LYS A 194 5.29 43.40 -86.77
CA LYS A 194 4.10 43.92 -87.47
C LYS A 194 4.35 45.32 -88.03
N HIS A 195 4.90 46.23 -87.22
CA HIS A 195 5.20 47.60 -87.67
C HIS A 195 6.22 47.63 -88.83
N ARG A 196 7.26 46.79 -88.78
CA ARG A 196 8.22 46.64 -89.89
C ARG A 196 7.56 46.08 -91.16
N ALA A 197 6.67 45.10 -91.02
CA ALA A 197 5.93 44.56 -92.17
C ALA A 197 5.03 45.63 -92.81
N ASP A 198 4.32 46.41 -92.00
CA ASP A 198 3.48 47.51 -92.47
C ASP A 198 4.32 48.58 -93.21
N GLN A 199 5.51 48.93 -92.69
CA GLN A 199 6.45 49.85 -93.36
C GLN A 199 6.95 49.29 -94.71
N LEU A 200 7.32 48.01 -94.78
CA LEU A 200 7.77 47.37 -96.02
C LEU A 200 6.66 47.33 -97.08
N ILE A 201 5.42 47.06 -96.67
CA ILE A 201 4.25 47.11 -97.55
C ILE A 201 4.06 48.54 -98.09
N SER A 202 4.13 49.55 -97.22
CA SER A 202 4.03 50.95 -97.62
C SER A 202 5.13 51.37 -98.62
N LEU A 203 6.38 50.96 -98.40
CA LEU A 203 7.49 51.23 -99.31
C LEU A 203 7.31 50.54 -100.66
N ARG A 204 6.80 49.30 -100.67
CA ARG A 204 6.49 48.58 -101.90
C ARG A 204 5.38 49.26 -102.71
N HIS A 205 4.34 49.77 -102.04
CA HIS A 205 3.29 50.54 -102.71
C HIS A 205 3.81 51.88 -103.28
N ALA A 206 4.69 52.57 -102.55
CA ALA A 206 5.32 53.81 -103.03
C ALA A 206 6.23 53.56 -104.24
N ALA A 207 7.01 52.49 -104.24
CA ALA A 207 7.88 52.10 -105.36
C ALA A 207 7.11 51.63 -106.61
N ALA A 208 5.87 51.16 -106.46
CA ALA A 208 5.01 50.75 -107.57
C ALA A 208 4.17 51.90 -108.17
N SER A 209 4.24 53.10 -107.59
CA SER A 209 3.48 54.30 -108.03
C SER A 209 4.32 55.31 -108.82
N HIS A 210 5.57 54.95 -109.16
CA HIS A 210 6.48 55.67 -110.05
C HIS A 210 6.73 54.85 -111.32
#